data_AF-A0A6N3F8N6-F1
#
_entry.id   AF-A0A6N3F8N6-F1
#
_cell.length_a   1.000
_cell.length_b   1.000
_cell.length_c   1.000
_cell.angle_alpha   90.00
_cell.angle_beta   90.00
_cell.angle_gamma   90.00
#
_symmetry.space_group_name_H-M   'P 1'
#
loop_
_entity.id
_entity.type
_entity.pdbx_description
1 polymer ?
#
loop_
_entity_poly.entity_id
_entity_poly.type
_entity_poly.pdbx_seq_one_letter_code
_entity_poly.pdbx_strand_id
1 'polypeptide(L)'
;MEKAFRKLEADRKLEDGDSLEAYGLEDPAYTVVLTDQDGNETTLYFGNVTGDSYYLTLNEKKEIYTVSTGVIEDFQYSMEDMAQLDTFPTIGSGNLKKVVISQGTEKTEYSSENDDDAKSMATIAGGLGVLTLKDAADYSVEENDLSKYGLDEQSRTTETVTYTNNKKEKTVTLYFGKEDGNGNRYVMLSDSKIVYLVENEKCKNMLNQDTES
;
A
#
# COMPACT_ATOMS: atom_id res chain seq x y z
N MET A 1 -3.55 12.55 14.99
CA MET A 1 -4.69 13.36 15.47
C MET A 1 -5.88 12.43 15.39
N GLU A 2 -6.46 12.00 16.50
CA GLU A 2 -7.69 11.19 16.47
C GLU A 2 -8.79 12.03 15.81
N LYS A 3 -9.31 11.57 14.66
CA LYS A 3 -10.54 12.14 14.11
C LYS A 3 -11.66 11.74 15.05
N ALA A 4 -12.14 12.67 15.86
CA ALA A 4 -13.34 12.45 16.66
C ALA A 4 -14.52 12.25 15.70
N PHE A 5 -15.30 11.18 15.91
CA PHE A 5 -16.51 10.95 15.13
C PHE A 5 -17.42 12.18 15.24
N ARG A 6 -17.81 12.76 14.09
CA ARG A 6 -18.79 13.86 14.06
C ARG A 6 -20.05 13.45 14.81
N LYS A 7 -20.71 14.43 15.44
CA LYS A 7 -22.00 14.21 16.13
C LYS A 7 -22.98 13.58 15.14
N LEU A 8 -23.43 12.36 15.43
CA LEU A 8 -24.50 11.69 14.70
C LEU A 8 -25.85 12.11 15.28
N GLU A 9 -26.65 12.80 14.48
CA GLU A 9 -27.98 13.27 14.86
C GLU A 9 -28.97 12.91 13.73
N ALA A 10 -30.12 12.35 14.11
CA ALA A 10 -31.17 12.03 13.16
C ALA A 10 -31.89 13.30 12.71
N ASP A 11 -32.02 13.47 11.40
CA ASP A 11 -32.85 14.54 10.80
C ASP A 11 -34.33 14.24 11.02
N ARG A 12 -34.70 12.96 10.91
CA ARG A 12 -36.09 12.50 11.03
C ARG A 12 -36.14 11.04 11.46
N LYS A 13 -37.15 10.70 12.26
CA LYS A 13 -37.60 9.32 12.49
C LYS A 13 -38.77 8.99 11.55
N LEU A 14 -38.75 7.83 10.92
CA LEU A 14 -39.85 7.34 10.09
C LEU A 14 -40.85 6.60 10.98
N GLU A 15 -42.10 7.06 10.94
CA GLU A 15 -43.25 6.39 11.53
C GLU A 15 -44.04 5.71 10.41
N ASP A 16 -44.54 4.50 10.64
CA ASP A 16 -45.28 3.68 9.66
C ASP A 16 -44.54 3.50 8.32
N GLY A 17 -43.23 3.24 8.40
CA GLY A 17 -42.38 3.01 7.23
C GLY A 17 -42.65 1.67 6.51
N ASP A 18 -42.06 1.53 5.32
CA ASP A 18 -42.06 0.32 4.52
C ASP A 18 -41.02 -0.70 5.05
N SER A 19 -40.79 -1.79 4.31
CA SER A 19 -39.79 -2.79 4.64
C SER A 19 -38.36 -2.24 4.65
N LEU A 20 -37.46 -2.91 5.37
CA LEU A 20 -36.02 -2.56 5.35
C LEU A 20 -35.43 -2.60 3.93
N GLU A 21 -35.88 -3.54 3.10
CA GLU A 21 -35.47 -3.67 1.70
C GLU A 21 -35.77 -2.40 0.89
N ALA A 22 -36.96 -1.79 1.07
CA ALA A 22 -37.35 -0.57 0.38
C ALA A 22 -36.40 0.61 0.66
N TYR A 23 -35.74 0.58 1.80
CA TYR A 23 -34.76 1.58 2.24
C TYR A 23 -33.31 1.15 2.04
N GLY A 24 -33.05 -0.02 1.47
CA GLY A 24 -31.70 -0.58 1.32
C GLY A 24 -31.04 -0.94 2.66
N LEU A 25 -31.82 -1.24 3.70
CA LEU A 25 -31.32 -1.58 5.04
C LEU A 25 -31.20 -3.10 5.28
N GLU A 26 -31.72 -3.91 4.36
CA GLU A 26 -31.45 -5.35 4.34
C GLU A 26 -30.02 -5.64 3.87
N ASP A 27 -29.61 -5.02 2.75
CA ASP A 27 -28.23 -4.98 2.23
C ASP A 27 -27.68 -3.54 2.30
N PRO A 28 -27.16 -3.11 3.45
CA PRO A 28 -26.77 -1.72 3.68
C PRO A 28 -25.53 -1.31 2.90
N ALA A 29 -25.53 -0.08 2.39
CA ALA A 29 -24.38 0.54 1.73
C ALA A 29 -23.18 0.69 2.67
N TYR A 30 -23.43 0.99 3.95
CA TYR A 30 -22.39 1.01 4.98
C TYR A 30 -22.87 0.37 6.28
N THR A 31 -21.97 -0.36 6.94
CA THR A 31 -22.16 -0.85 8.30
C THR A 31 -21.05 -0.30 9.18
N VAL A 32 -21.41 0.44 10.23
CA VAL A 32 -20.46 1.05 11.18
C VAL A 32 -20.72 0.48 12.56
N VAL A 33 -19.67 -0.04 13.22
CA VAL A 33 -19.74 -0.50 14.60
C VAL A 33 -19.08 0.54 15.50
N LEU A 34 -19.85 1.12 16.40
CA LEU A 34 -19.37 2.06 17.41
C LEU A 34 -19.20 1.31 18.73
N THR A 35 -18.00 1.32 19.28
CA THR A 35 -17.71 0.77 20.62
C THR A 35 -17.55 1.93 21.61
N ASP A 36 -18.34 1.93 22.68
CA ASP A 36 -18.22 2.93 23.75
C ASP A 36 -17.06 2.63 24.72
N GLN A 37 -16.87 3.50 25.72
CA GLN A 37 -15.79 3.37 26.71
C GLN A 37 -15.93 2.15 27.62
N ASP A 38 -17.16 1.62 27.74
CA ASP A 38 -17.47 0.44 28.53
C ASP A 38 -17.40 -0.85 27.68
N GLY A 39 -17.10 -0.72 26.38
CA GLY A 39 -17.01 -1.82 25.44
C GLY A 39 -18.33 -2.24 24.81
N ASN A 40 -19.42 -1.49 25.02
CA ASN A 40 -20.70 -1.81 24.38
C ASN A 40 -20.66 -1.40 22.91
N GLU A 41 -21.14 -2.28 22.04
CA GLU A 41 -21.21 -2.03 20.61
C GLU A 41 -22.61 -1.54 20.20
N THR A 42 -22.64 -0.52 19.36
CA THR A 42 -23.83 -0.10 18.61
C THR A 42 -23.51 -0.22 17.13
N THR A 43 -24.25 -1.06 16.42
CA THR A 43 -24.13 -1.20 14.96
C THR A 43 -25.11 -0.26 14.27
N LEU A 44 -24.59 0.54 13.34
CA LEU A 44 -25.31 1.45 12.48
C LEU A 44 -25.33 0.90 11.06
N TYR A 45 -26.51 0.85 10.45
CA TYR A 45 -26.71 0.38 9.08
C TYR A 45 -27.23 1.52 8.22
N PHE A 46 -26.44 1.96 7.26
CA PHE A 46 -26.78 3.03 6.33
C PHE A 46 -27.28 2.41 5.03
N GLY A 47 -28.52 2.72 4.67
CA GLY A 47 -29.18 2.21 3.48
C GLY A 47 -29.06 3.16 2.28
N ASN A 48 -30.11 3.23 1.49
CA ASN A 48 -30.19 4.08 0.31
C ASN A 48 -30.15 5.58 0.67
N VAL A 49 -29.64 6.38 -0.27
CA VAL A 49 -29.68 7.85 -0.20
C VAL A 49 -31.04 8.35 -0.70
N THR A 50 -31.63 9.32 0.00
CA THR A 50 -32.82 10.07 -0.39
C THR A 50 -32.54 11.57 -0.24
N GLY A 51 -32.42 12.28 -1.37
CA GLY A 51 -31.96 13.67 -1.35
C GLY A 51 -30.56 13.78 -0.73
N ASP A 52 -30.44 14.54 0.35
CA ASP A 52 -29.19 14.77 1.09
C ASP A 52 -29.07 13.92 2.36
N SER A 53 -29.87 12.84 2.48
CA SER A 53 -29.88 11.97 3.66
C SER A 53 -29.73 10.49 3.30
N TYR A 54 -29.07 9.73 4.17
CA TYR A 54 -29.17 8.26 4.20
C TYR A 54 -30.36 7.83 5.04
N TYR A 55 -31.00 6.72 4.67
CA TYR A 55 -31.75 5.94 5.65
C TYR A 55 -30.78 5.25 6.62
N LEU A 56 -31.13 5.21 7.90
CA LEU A 56 -30.31 4.64 8.96
C LEU A 56 -31.18 3.76 9.86
N THR A 57 -30.67 2.60 10.25
CA THR A 57 -31.20 1.85 11.39
C THR A 57 -30.08 1.36 12.30
N LEU A 58 -30.43 0.95 13.52
CA LEU A 58 -29.48 0.58 14.56
C LEU A 58 -29.76 -0.83 15.09
N ASN A 59 -28.70 -1.55 15.46
CA ASN A 59 -28.73 -2.82 16.19
C ASN A 59 -29.75 -3.82 15.60
N GLU A 60 -30.85 -4.09 16.33
CA GLU A 60 -31.91 -5.02 15.93
C GLU A 60 -32.84 -4.50 14.81
N LYS A 61 -32.47 -3.38 14.18
CA LYS A 61 -33.16 -2.77 13.02
C LYS A 61 -34.64 -2.42 13.28
N LYS A 62 -34.96 -2.01 14.51
CA LYS A 62 -36.35 -1.76 14.97
C LYS A 62 -36.95 -0.45 14.46
N GLU A 63 -36.12 0.56 14.28
CA GLU A 63 -36.56 1.92 13.94
C GLU A 63 -35.72 2.46 12.79
N ILE A 64 -36.35 3.24 11.92
CA ILE A 64 -35.69 3.80 10.74
C ILE A 64 -35.64 5.32 10.89
N TYR A 65 -34.47 5.86 10.60
CA TYR A 65 -34.17 7.27 10.67
C TYR A 65 -33.66 7.75 9.31
N THR A 66 -33.62 9.07 9.14
CA THR A 66 -32.76 9.70 8.14
C THR A 66 -31.67 10.49 8.82
N VAL A 67 -30.47 10.46 8.25
CA VAL A 67 -29.30 11.22 8.70
C VAL A 67 -28.62 11.86 7.51
N SER A 68 -28.06 13.06 7.68
CA SER A 68 -27.32 13.75 6.63
C SER A 68 -26.22 12.87 6.02
N THR A 69 -26.02 12.96 4.71
CA THR A 69 -24.90 12.29 4.01
C THR A 69 -23.52 12.72 4.53
N GLY A 70 -23.42 13.91 5.14
CA GLY A 70 -22.18 14.43 5.70
C GLY A 70 -21.62 13.65 6.91
N VAL A 71 -22.41 12.76 7.52
CA VAL A 71 -21.97 11.95 8.67
C VAL A 71 -21.02 10.82 8.28
N ILE A 72 -21.01 10.41 7.00
CA ILE A 72 -20.14 9.32 6.52
C ILE A 72 -18.82 9.84 5.92
N GLU A 73 -18.70 11.15 5.67
CA GLU A 73 -17.49 11.76 5.08
C GLU A 73 -16.22 11.43 5.87
N ASP A 74 -16.32 11.35 7.20
CA ASP A 74 -15.18 11.03 8.07
C ASP A 74 -14.68 9.57 7.92
N PHE A 75 -15.51 8.69 7.34
CA PHE A 75 -15.17 7.30 7.06
C PHE A 75 -14.72 7.05 5.62
N GLN A 76 -14.75 8.08 4.77
CA GLN A 76 -14.25 7.96 3.41
C GLN A 76 -12.72 8.04 3.44
N TYR A 77 -12.09 6.88 3.46
CA TYR A 77 -10.65 6.72 3.32
C TYR A 77 -10.34 6.19 1.93
N SER A 78 -9.31 6.76 1.29
CA SER A 78 -8.70 6.12 0.13
C SER A 78 -7.89 4.90 0.59
N MET A 79 -7.56 4.01 -0.35
CA MET A 79 -6.59 2.94 -0.07
C MET A 79 -5.27 3.50 0.42
N GLU A 80 -4.82 4.65 -0.09
CA GLU A 80 -3.57 5.29 0.32
C GLU A 80 -3.62 5.73 1.78
N ASP A 81 -4.79 6.20 2.25
CA ASP A 81 -4.97 6.60 3.64
C ASP A 81 -4.94 5.42 4.61
N MET A 82 -5.36 4.24 4.14
CA MET A 82 -5.45 3.02 4.96
C MET A 82 -4.20 2.15 4.86
N ALA A 83 -3.46 2.22 3.75
CA ALA A 83 -2.34 1.35 3.50
C ALA A 83 -1.16 1.69 4.40
N GLN A 84 -0.64 0.66 5.08
CA GLN A 84 0.67 0.74 5.70
C GLN A 84 1.71 0.36 4.66
N LEU A 85 2.41 1.37 4.12
CA LEU A 85 3.50 1.13 3.17
C LEU A 85 4.73 0.54 3.87
N ASP A 86 5.50 -0.24 3.12
CA ASP A 86 6.79 -0.74 3.56
C ASP A 86 7.78 0.39 3.82
N THR A 87 8.66 0.15 4.79
CA THR A 87 9.83 0.99 5.02
C THR A 87 11.06 0.36 4.39
N PHE A 88 11.83 1.14 3.65
CA PHE A 88 13.12 0.70 3.13
C PHE A 88 14.26 1.10 4.07
N PRO A 89 15.25 0.23 4.36
CA PRO A 89 16.39 0.59 5.20
C PRO A 89 17.26 1.67 4.54
N THR A 90 17.88 2.52 5.35
CA THR A 90 18.90 3.47 4.85
C THR A 90 20.17 2.73 4.46
N ILE A 91 20.44 2.65 3.16
CA ILE A 91 21.62 2.02 2.58
C ILE A 91 22.36 3.04 1.73
N GLY A 92 23.67 3.14 1.92
CA GLY A 92 24.56 4.01 1.16
C GLY A 92 25.99 3.45 1.15
N SER A 93 26.92 4.18 0.57
CA SER A 93 28.29 3.68 0.34
C SER A 93 29.03 3.31 1.62
N GLY A 94 28.68 3.95 2.75
CA GLY A 94 29.31 3.68 4.04
C GLY A 94 28.84 2.39 4.74
N ASN A 95 27.74 1.78 4.31
CA ASN A 95 27.20 0.56 4.95
C ASN A 95 26.80 -0.56 3.98
N LEU A 96 26.79 -0.32 2.67
CA LEU A 96 26.58 -1.34 1.65
C LEU A 96 27.77 -2.31 1.60
N LYS A 97 27.51 -3.62 1.69
CA LYS A 97 28.54 -4.65 1.73
C LYS A 97 28.64 -5.47 0.45
N LYS A 98 27.50 -5.94 -0.05
CA LYS A 98 27.43 -6.82 -1.22
C LYS A 98 26.08 -6.69 -1.91
N VAL A 99 26.08 -6.76 -3.23
CA VAL A 99 24.87 -6.75 -4.07
C VAL A 99 24.92 -7.94 -5.01
N VAL A 100 23.81 -8.66 -5.11
CA VAL A 100 23.66 -9.77 -6.05
C VAL A 100 22.45 -9.49 -6.91
N ILE A 101 22.65 -9.35 -8.21
CA ILE A 101 21.60 -9.14 -9.20
C ILE A 101 21.44 -10.42 -10.01
N SER A 102 20.21 -10.91 -10.15
CA SER A 102 19.92 -12.10 -10.96
C SER A 102 18.66 -11.94 -11.78
N GLN A 103 18.69 -12.43 -13.01
CA GLN A 103 17.53 -12.55 -13.89
C GLN A 103 17.59 -13.90 -14.61
N GLY A 104 16.60 -14.77 -14.38
CA GLY A 104 16.65 -16.15 -14.85
C GLY A 104 17.91 -16.87 -14.32
N THR A 105 18.75 -17.37 -15.24
CA THR A 105 20.02 -18.04 -14.89
C THR A 105 21.21 -17.09 -14.79
N GLU A 106 21.08 -15.85 -15.25
CA GLU A 106 22.16 -14.87 -15.21
C GLU A 106 22.28 -14.27 -13.81
N LYS A 107 23.52 -14.09 -13.36
CA LYS A 107 23.83 -13.58 -12.03
C LYS A 107 25.10 -12.76 -12.05
N THR A 108 25.03 -11.56 -11.49
CA THR A 108 26.15 -10.65 -11.29
C THR A 108 26.27 -10.33 -9.81
N GLU A 109 27.50 -10.23 -9.31
CA GLU A 109 27.79 -9.94 -7.91
C GLU A 109 28.77 -8.77 -7.83
N TYR A 110 28.48 -7.84 -6.91
CA TYR A 110 29.34 -6.71 -6.56
C TYR A 110 29.65 -6.73 -5.08
N SER A 111 30.89 -6.45 -4.70
CA SER A 111 31.33 -6.48 -3.31
C SER A 111 32.13 -5.24 -2.92
N SER A 112 31.88 -4.73 -1.70
CA SER A 112 32.69 -3.67 -1.08
C SER A 112 34.14 -4.11 -0.79
N GLU A 113 34.43 -5.41 -0.88
CA GLU A 113 35.75 -6.00 -0.66
C GLU A 113 36.52 -6.24 -1.96
N ASN A 114 35.90 -5.93 -3.11
CA ASN A 114 36.52 -6.03 -4.42
C ASN A 114 36.75 -4.62 -4.99
N ASP A 115 38.01 -4.21 -5.12
CA ASP A 115 38.37 -2.86 -5.58
C ASP A 115 37.88 -2.56 -7.00
N ASP A 116 37.75 -3.59 -7.86
CA ASP A 116 37.23 -3.43 -9.22
C ASP A 116 35.74 -3.04 -9.24
N ASP A 117 34.99 -3.37 -8.17
CA ASP A 117 33.56 -3.08 -8.05
C ASP A 117 33.29 -1.68 -7.48
N ALA A 118 34.33 -0.91 -7.10
CA ALA A 118 34.16 0.35 -6.37
C ALA A 118 33.23 1.35 -7.07
N LYS A 119 33.31 1.44 -8.41
CA LYS A 119 32.42 2.32 -9.21
C LYS A 119 30.98 1.81 -9.20
N SER A 120 30.77 0.52 -9.45
CA SER A 120 29.44 -0.10 -9.43
C SER A 120 28.78 0.00 -8.05
N MET A 121 29.53 -0.29 -6.99
CA MET A 121 29.06 -0.17 -5.62
C MET A 121 28.66 1.27 -5.27
N ALA A 122 29.40 2.28 -5.75
CA ALA A 122 29.04 3.68 -5.58
C ALA A 122 27.75 4.06 -6.32
N THR A 123 27.59 3.60 -7.56
CA THR A 123 26.36 3.81 -8.37
C THR A 123 25.14 3.17 -7.69
N ILE A 124 25.25 1.90 -7.30
CA ILE A 124 24.18 1.16 -6.64
C ILE A 124 23.80 1.81 -5.31
N ALA A 125 24.79 2.15 -4.48
CA ALA A 125 24.57 2.87 -3.24
C ALA A 125 23.87 4.22 -3.46
N GLY A 126 24.19 4.92 -4.55
CA GLY A 126 23.51 6.16 -4.94
C GLY A 126 22.03 5.95 -5.25
N GLY A 127 21.70 4.88 -5.99
CA GLY A 127 20.31 4.49 -6.27
C GLY A 127 19.53 4.09 -5.02
N LEU A 128 20.11 3.20 -4.20
CA LEU A 128 19.50 2.71 -2.97
C LEU A 128 19.30 3.83 -1.93
N GLY A 129 20.23 4.78 -1.85
CA GLY A 129 20.19 5.87 -0.88
C GLY A 129 19.06 6.89 -1.11
N VAL A 130 18.50 6.94 -2.33
CA VAL A 130 17.39 7.84 -2.69
C VAL A 130 16.08 7.10 -2.92
N LEU A 131 16.03 5.78 -2.68
CA LEU A 131 14.84 4.97 -2.85
C LEU A 131 13.77 5.38 -1.83
N THR A 132 12.58 5.70 -2.32
CA THR A 132 11.40 6.01 -1.52
C THR A 132 10.22 5.18 -2.03
N LEU A 133 9.63 4.38 -1.15
CA LEU A 133 8.44 3.57 -1.44
C LEU A 133 7.20 4.35 -0.98
N LYS A 134 6.58 5.09 -1.92
CA LYS A 134 5.44 5.96 -1.63
C LYS A 134 4.26 5.77 -2.57
N ASP A 135 4.54 5.54 -3.85
CA ASP A 135 3.50 5.43 -4.88
C ASP A 135 3.30 3.94 -5.18
N ALA A 136 2.11 3.41 -4.88
CA ALA A 136 1.76 2.01 -5.11
C ALA A 136 0.86 1.86 -6.34
N ALA A 137 1.20 0.92 -7.21
CA ALA A 137 0.32 0.46 -8.30
C ALA A 137 -0.67 -0.61 -7.83
N ASP A 138 -0.31 -1.36 -6.79
CA ASP A 138 -1.16 -2.35 -6.12
C ASP A 138 -0.76 -2.43 -4.65
N TYR A 139 -1.74 -2.30 -3.75
CA TYR A 139 -1.54 -2.29 -2.29
C TYR A 139 -1.50 -3.71 -1.69
N SER A 140 -1.92 -4.74 -2.42
CA SER A 140 -1.85 -6.14 -1.99
C SER A 140 -2.04 -7.09 -3.18
N VAL A 141 -1.01 -7.23 -4.01
CA VAL A 141 -1.04 -8.07 -5.20
C VAL A 141 -1.13 -9.56 -4.81
N GLU A 142 -1.95 -10.31 -5.54
CA GLU A 142 -2.00 -11.76 -5.46
C GLU A 142 -0.89 -12.39 -6.32
N GLU A 143 -0.39 -13.56 -5.90
CA GLU A 143 0.78 -14.20 -6.54
C GLU A 143 0.56 -14.49 -8.05
N ASN A 144 -0.65 -14.91 -8.42
CA ASN A 144 -1.04 -15.16 -9.80
C ASN A 144 -1.05 -13.90 -10.69
N ASP A 145 -1.13 -12.73 -10.06
CA ASP A 145 -1.23 -11.43 -10.72
C ASP A 145 0.13 -10.72 -10.87
N LEU A 146 1.20 -11.25 -10.27
CA LEU A 146 2.56 -10.69 -10.39
C LEU A 146 3.04 -10.55 -11.85
N SER A 147 2.60 -11.44 -12.73
CA SER A 147 2.92 -11.38 -14.16
C SER A 147 2.37 -10.12 -14.87
N LYS A 148 1.29 -9.53 -14.36
CA LYS A 148 0.76 -8.24 -14.84
C LYS A 148 1.79 -7.13 -14.71
N TYR A 149 2.71 -7.24 -13.75
CA TYR A 149 3.77 -6.28 -13.44
C TYR A 149 5.16 -6.76 -13.89
N GLY A 150 5.26 -7.97 -14.45
CA GLY A 150 6.55 -8.62 -14.74
C GLY A 150 7.34 -8.99 -13.48
N LEU A 151 6.66 -9.13 -12.34
CA LEU A 151 7.24 -9.47 -11.04
C LEU A 151 7.18 -10.98 -10.73
N ASP A 152 6.62 -11.78 -11.65
CA ASP A 152 6.69 -13.23 -11.56
C ASP A 152 8.14 -13.72 -11.66
N GLU A 153 8.41 -14.90 -11.12
CA GLU A 153 9.76 -15.46 -11.00
C GLU A 153 10.49 -15.59 -12.35
N GLN A 154 9.78 -15.82 -13.46
CA GLN A 154 10.38 -16.00 -14.77
C GLN A 154 10.81 -14.67 -15.41
N SER A 155 10.13 -13.58 -15.06
CA SER A 155 10.30 -12.28 -15.71
C SER A 155 11.14 -11.31 -14.89
N ARG A 156 11.05 -11.37 -13.56
CA ARG A 156 11.64 -10.36 -12.66
C ARG A 156 13.17 -10.38 -12.67
N THR A 157 13.76 -9.21 -12.44
CA THR A 157 15.13 -9.10 -11.94
C THR A 157 15.08 -9.05 -10.41
N THR A 158 15.94 -9.83 -9.77
CA THR A 158 16.06 -9.88 -8.30
C THR A 158 17.37 -9.23 -7.88
N GLU A 159 17.31 -8.25 -6.99
CA GLU A 159 18.48 -7.65 -6.34
C GLU A 159 18.48 -8.00 -4.86
N THR A 160 19.48 -8.74 -4.41
CA THR A 160 19.71 -9.04 -3.00
C THR A 160 20.83 -8.15 -2.48
N VAL A 161 20.50 -7.27 -1.54
CA VAL A 161 21.40 -6.28 -0.97
C VAL A 161 21.78 -6.68 0.44
N THR A 162 23.08 -6.88 0.68
CA THR A 162 23.65 -7.09 2.01
C THR A 162 24.30 -5.81 2.50
N TYR A 163 23.94 -5.37 3.70
CA TYR A 163 24.38 -4.11 4.29
C TYR A 163 24.56 -4.25 5.81
N THR A 164 25.28 -3.30 6.40
CA THR A 164 25.47 -3.23 7.86
C THR A 164 24.47 -2.25 8.48
N ASN A 165 23.78 -2.68 9.53
CA ASN A 165 22.95 -1.84 10.37
C ASN A 165 23.24 -2.15 11.84
N ASN A 166 23.64 -1.14 12.61
CA ASN A 166 24.05 -1.31 14.02
C ASN A 166 25.13 -2.41 14.20
N LYS A 167 26.13 -2.43 13.31
CA LYS A 167 27.24 -3.40 13.27
C LYS A 167 26.82 -4.86 13.01
N LYS A 168 25.57 -5.10 12.61
CA LYS A 168 25.07 -6.40 12.19
C LYS A 168 24.83 -6.38 10.69
N GLU A 169 25.23 -7.44 10.01
CA GLU A 169 24.85 -7.66 8.62
C GLU A 169 23.36 -7.98 8.54
N LYS A 170 22.71 -7.39 7.55
CA LYS A 170 21.31 -7.60 7.19
C LYS A 170 21.22 -7.74 5.69
N THR A 171 20.13 -8.36 5.25
CA THR A 171 19.79 -8.51 3.84
C THR A 171 18.41 -7.97 3.58
N VAL A 172 18.23 -7.33 2.44
CA VAL A 172 16.93 -6.96 1.87
C VAL A 172 16.93 -7.37 0.40
N THR A 173 15.78 -7.81 -0.11
CA THR A 173 15.64 -8.25 -1.49
C THR A 173 14.55 -7.45 -2.18
N LEU A 174 14.90 -6.88 -3.33
CA LEU A 174 14.00 -6.16 -4.23
C LEU A 174 13.76 -7.00 -5.48
N TYR A 175 12.51 -7.01 -5.93
CA TYR A 175 12.08 -7.52 -7.22
C TYR A 175 11.78 -6.34 -8.12
N PHE A 176 12.35 -6.38 -9.33
CA PHE A 176 12.16 -5.38 -10.37
C PHE A 176 11.40 -6.02 -11.52
N GLY A 177 10.22 -5.47 -11.79
CA GLY A 177 9.35 -5.88 -12.89
C GLY A 177 9.60 -5.07 -14.16
N LYS A 178 8.58 -5.01 -15.01
CA LYS A 178 8.62 -4.23 -16.25
C LYS A 178 8.44 -2.74 -15.99
N GLU A 179 8.79 -1.94 -16.99
CA GLU A 179 8.48 -0.50 -17.00
C GLU A 179 6.98 -0.27 -17.21
N ASP A 180 6.45 0.80 -16.62
CA ASP A 180 5.03 1.18 -16.72
C ASP A 180 4.70 1.97 -18.00
N GLY A 181 5.72 2.40 -18.74
CA GLY A 181 5.61 3.25 -19.93
C GLY A 181 5.48 4.75 -19.65
N ASN A 182 5.49 5.16 -18.37
CA ASN A 182 5.37 6.55 -17.91
C ASN A 182 6.63 7.02 -17.14
N GLY A 183 7.76 6.34 -17.35
CA GLY A 183 9.03 6.67 -16.72
C GLY A 183 9.28 5.97 -15.38
N ASN A 184 8.42 5.03 -14.96
CA ASN A 184 8.62 4.22 -13.76
C ASN A 184 8.78 2.73 -14.10
N ARG A 185 9.19 1.98 -13.10
CA ARG A 185 9.28 0.52 -13.08
C ARG A 185 8.55 -0.01 -11.87
N TYR A 186 7.92 -1.17 -12.03
CA TYR A 186 7.30 -1.88 -10.91
C TYR A 186 8.38 -2.48 -10.01
N VAL A 187 8.33 -2.18 -8.71
CA VAL A 187 9.28 -2.66 -7.71
C VAL A 187 8.54 -3.23 -6.52
N MET A 188 9.02 -4.32 -5.95
CA MET A 188 8.40 -5.00 -4.82
C MET A 188 9.46 -5.54 -3.87
N LEU A 189 9.26 -5.39 -2.55
CA LEU A 189 10.09 -6.08 -1.56
C LEU A 189 9.70 -7.56 -1.49
N SER A 190 10.67 -8.45 -1.34
CA SER A 190 10.41 -9.90 -1.37
C SER A 190 9.46 -10.40 -0.28
N ASP A 191 9.37 -9.67 0.84
CA ASP A 191 8.53 -9.96 2.00
C ASP A 191 7.26 -9.10 2.07
N SER A 192 6.95 -8.37 0.99
CA SER A 192 5.76 -7.52 0.87
C SER A 192 4.73 -8.13 -0.09
N LYS A 193 3.55 -7.49 -0.17
CA LYS A 193 2.55 -7.65 -1.23
C LYS A 193 2.28 -6.36 -1.99
N ILE A 194 3.03 -5.30 -1.72
CA ILE A 194 2.82 -3.99 -2.34
C ILE A 194 3.70 -3.88 -3.58
N VAL A 195 3.08 -3.51 -4.71
CA VAL A 195 3.79 -3.19 -5.95
C VAL A 195 3.93 -1.69 -6.04
N TYR A 196 5.17 -1.21 -5.97
CA TYR A 196 5.52 0.20 -6.05
C TYR A 196 5.84 0.66 -7.47
N LEU A 197 5.61 1.93 -7.74
CA LEU A 197 6.13 2.65 -8.90
C LEU A 197 7.39 3.40 -8.47
N VAL A 198 8.53 3.03 -9.06
CA VAL A 198 9.82 3.68 -8.81
C VAL A 198 10.37 4.21 -10.11
N GLU A 199 10.82 5.47 -10.11
CA GLU A 199 11.43 6.09 -11.29
C GLU A 199 12.50 5.19 -11.93
N ASN A 200 12.45 5.06 -13.24
CA ASN A 200 13.28 4.11 -13.97
C ASN A 200 14.78 4.42 -13.81
N GLU A 201 15.17 5.69 -13.76
CA GLU A 201 16.56 6.11 -13.55
C GLU A 201 17.11 5.66 -12.19
N LYS A 202 16.28 5.68 -11.13
CA LYS A 202 16.66 5.14 -9.82
C LYS A 202 16.86 3.62 -9.90
N CYS A 203 15.96 2.93 -10.62
CA CYS A 203 16.06 1.49 -10.86
C CYS A 203 17.32 1.12 -11.64
N LYS A 204 17.68 1.88 -12.67
CA LYS A 204 18.93 1.67 -13.44
C LYS A 204 20.16 1.78 -12.55
N ASN A 205 20.22 2.78 -11.68
CA ASN A 205 21.34 2.93 -10.73
C ASN A 205 21.43 1.74 -9.77
N MET A 206 20.32 1.31 -9.18
CA MET A 206 20.28 0.14 -8.28
C MET A 206 20.69 -1.14 -9.01
N LEU A 207 20.28 -1.31 -10.27
CA LEU A 207 20.64 -2.45 -11.09
C LEU A 207 22.02 -2.33 -11.77
N ASN A 208 22.75 -1.24 -11.52
CA ASN A 208 23.99 -0.89 -12.21
C ASN A 208 23.89 -1.02 -13.75
N GLN A 209 22.76 -0.59 -14.31
CA GLN A 209 22.51 -0.52 -15.75
C GLN A 209 22.83 0.91 -16.21
N ASP A 210 23.69 1.07 -17.23
CA ASP A 210 24.19 2.37 -17.68
C ASP A 210 23.07 3.41 -17.87
N THR A 211 23.27 4.60 -17.27
CA THR A 211 22.47 5.81 -17.50
C THR A 211 23.01 6.67 -18.65
N GLU A 212 24.08 6.24 -19.33
CA GLU A 212 24.68 7.01 -20.42
C GLU A 212 24.05 6.62 -21.78
N SER A 213 23.22 7.52 -22.29
CA SER A 213 22.90 7.65 -23.72
C SER A 213 23.29 9.03 -24.20
#